data_AF-A0A963JZY5-F1
#
_entry.id   AF-A0A963JZY5-F1
#
_cell.length_a   1.000
_cell.length_b   1.000
_cell.length_c   1.000
_cell.angle_alpha   90.00
_cell.angle_beta   90.00
_cell.angle_gamma   90.00
#
_symmetry.space_group_name_H-M   'P 1'
#
loop_
_entity.id
_entity.type
_entity.pdbx_description
1 polymer ?
#
loop_
_entity_poly.entity_id
_entity_poly.type
_entity_poly.pdbx_seq_one_letter_code
_entity_poly.pdbx_strand_id
1 'polypeptide(L)'
;IAAFILTERSRPELSGRIYSLGASLYLMATLVFGLTSSIGVAFTVLFIGGFGMAGFNAMQISLPLQATPAPIRVRVLGIVTFAIGAAPFGFLHAGLLAEWLGAVNAQRLIAAEGLAAAALVLWFWPELLKREPPRPLPD
;
A
#
# COMPACT_ATOMS: atom_id res chain seq x y z
N ILE A 1 -7.08 -10.56 -12.10
CA ILE A 1 -8.49 -10.84 -11.72
C ILE A 1 -8.95 -9.92 -10.59
N ALA A 2 -8.41 -10.02 -9.36
CA ALA A 2 -8.83 -9.14 -8.25
C ALA A 2 -8.64 -7.64 -8.55
N ALA A 3 -7.47 -7.25 -9.08
CA ALA A 3 -7.21 -5.87 -9.49
C ALA A 3 -8.20 -5.36 -10.57
N PHE A 4 -8.53 -6.22 -11.55
CA PHE A 4 -9.46 -5.90 -12.64
C PHE A 4 -10.89 -5.65 -12.13
N ILE A 5 -11.38 -6.53 -11.25
CA ILE A 5 -12.72 -6.41 -10.62
C ILE A 5 -12.79 -5.15 -9.76
N LEU A 6 -11.71 -4.83 -9.03
CA LEU A 6 -11.63 -3.60 -8.25
C LEU A 6 -11.64 -2.38 -9.18
N THR A 7 -10.81 -2.32 -10.23
CA THR A 7 -10.80 -1.17 -11.14
C THR A 7 -12.12 -0.95 -11.88
N GLU A 8 -12.82 -2.01 -12.30
CA GLU A 8 -14.07 -1.90 -13.06
C GLU A 8 -15.27 -1.47 -12.19
N ARG A 9 -15.27 -1.83 -10.90
CA ARG A 9 -16.38 -1.52 -9.97
C ARG A 9 -16.10 -0.39 -8.99
N SER A 10 -14.87 0.13 -8.94
CA SER A 10 -14.52 1.18 -7.99
C SER A 10 -15.07 2.52 -8.44
N ARG A 11 -15.96 3.10 -7.62
CA ARG A 11 -16.31 4.52 -7.75
C ARG A 11 -15.07 5.36 -7.42
N PRO A 12 -14.85 6.50 -8.10
CA PRO A 12 -13.77 7.45 -7.78
C PRO A 12 -13.66 7.79 -6.29
N GLU A 13 -14.81 7.86 -5.63
CA GLU A 13 -14.99 8.13 -4.20
C GLU A 13 -14.37 7.06 -3.28
N LEU A 14 -14.09 5.86 -3.78
CA LEU A 14 -13.58 4.74 -3.00
C LEU A 14 -12.09 4.45 -3.26
N SER A 15 -11.49 5.09 -4.28
CA SER A 15 -10.11 4.80 -4.68
C SER A 15 -9.10 5.04 -3.56
N GLY A 16 -9.24 6.12 -2.79
CA GLY A 16 -8.38 6.41 -1.63
C GLY A 16 -8.48 5.33 -0.56
N ARG A 17 -9.70 4.93 -0.22
CA ARG A 17 -9.97 3.88 0.78
C ARG A 17 -9.41 2.53 0.35
N ILE A 18 -9.63 2.13 -0.90
CA ILE A 18 -9.17 0.84 -1.43
C ILE A 18 -7.64 0.80 -1.44
N TYR A 19 -7.00 1.91 -1.82
CA TYR A 19 -5.55 2.05 -1.78
C TYR A 19 -5.00 1.88 -0.36
N SER A 20 -5.47 2.69 0.59
CA SER A 20 -4.90 2.73 1.94
C SER A 20 -5.26 1.51 2.80
N LEU A 21 -6.50 1.02 2.71
CA LEU A 21 -6.90 -0.20 3.41
C LEU A 21 -6.26 -1.44 2.78
N GLY A 22 -6.07 -1.44 1.45
CA GLY A 22 -5.36 -2.52 0.75
C GLY A 22 -3.91 -2.62 1.20
N ALA A 23 -3.19 -1.50 1.26
CA ALA A 23 -1.82 -1.45 1.78
C ALA A 23 -1.75 -1.93 3.24
N SER A 24 -2.65 -1.42 4.10
CA SER A 24 -2.70 -1.77 5.52
C SER A 24 -3.01 -3.25 5.73
N LEU A 25 -3.93 -3.82 4.94
CA LEU A 25 -4.27 -5.24 4.98
C LEU A 25 -3.08 -6.12 4.59
N TYR A 26 -2.37 -5.75 3.53
CA TYR A 26 -1.18 -6.49 3.08
C TYR A 26 -0.07 -6.46 4.13
N LEU A 27 0.21 -5.30 4.72
CA LEU A 27 1.21 -5.16 5.78
C LEU A 27 0.82 -5.95 7.04
N MET A 28 -0.45 -5.90 7.45
CA MET A 28 -0.97 -6.70 8.56
C MET A 28 -0.84 -8.20 8.29
N ALA A 29 -1.24 -8.67 7.11
CA ALA A 29 -1.10 -10.07 6.71
C ALA A 29 0.36 -10.52 6.74
N THR A 30 1.29 -9.67 6.31
CA THR A 30 2.73 -9.94 6.30
C THR A 30 3.30 -10.02 7.71
N LEU A 31 2.84 -9.16 8.63
CA LEU A 31 3.22 -9.22 10.04
C LEU A 31 2.72 -10.51 10.71
N VAL A 32 1.44 -10.86 10.51
CA VAL A 32 0.86 -12.10 11.05
C VAL A 32 1.56 -13.33 10.46
N PHE A 33 1.91 -13.31 9.18
CA PHE A 33 2.72 -14.35 8.55
C PHE A 33 4.07 -14.53 9.27
N GLY A 34 4.75 -13.43 9.64
CA GLY A 34 5.99 -13.51 10.40
C GLY A 34 5.82 -14.09 11.81
N LEU A 35 4.63 -14.04 12.41
CA LEU A 35 4.36 -14.49 13.78
C LEU A 35 3.84 -15.93 13.86
N THR A 36 3.30 -16.48 12.76
CA THR A 36 2.73 -17.83 12.75
C THR A 36 3.77 -18.90 12.40
N SER A 37 3.65 -20.07 13.02
CA SER A 37 4.34 -21.31 12.64
C SER A 37 3.42 -22.30 11.91
N SER A 38 2.12 -22.03 11.85
CA SER A 38 1.13 -22.88 11.19
C SER A 38 1.02 -22.56 9.70
N ILE A 39 1.25 -23.57 8.87
CA ILE A 39 1.11 -23.47 7.40
C ILE A 39 -0.31 -23.05 7.00
N GLY A 40 -1.34 -23.58 7.68
CA GLY A 40 -2.73 -23.24 7.38
C GLY A 40 -3.01 -21.76 7.61
N VAL A 41 -2.55 -21.22 8.75
CA VAL A 41 -2.69 -19.78 9.06
C VAL A 41 -1.90 -18.95 8.05
N ALA A 42 -0.65 -19.32 7.77
CA ALA A 42 0.20 -18.62 6.80
C ALA A 42 -0.46 -18.53 5.42
N PHE A 43 -1.00 -19.65 4.92
CA PHE A 43 -1.69 -19.69 3.63
C PHE A 43 -2.90 -18.76 3.63
N THR A 44 -3.77 -18.85 4.64
CA THR A 44 -4.97 -18.02 4.72
C THR A 44 -4.65 -16.54 4.80
N VAL A 45 -3.71 -16.12 5.65
CA VAL A 45 -3.39 -14.69 5.81
C VAL A 45 -2.71 -14.13 4.57
N LEU A 46 -1.81 -14.87 3.92
CA LEU A 46 -1.18 -14.43 2.68
C LEU A 46 -2.18 -14.38 1.52
N PHE A 47 -3.12 -15.33 1.44
CA PHE A 47 -4.20 -15.30 0.45
C PHE A 47 -5.07 -14.04 0.62
N ILE A 48 -5.47 -13.73 1.85
CA ILE A 48 -6.21 -12.50 2.17
C ILE A 48 -5.36 -11.25 1.86
N GLY A 49 -4.09 -11.26 2.25
CA GLY A 49 -3.14 -10.18 2.00
C GLY A 49 -2.97 -9.88 0.51
N GLY A 50 -3.06 -10.91 -0.35
CA GLY A 50 -3.03 -10.76 -1.80
C GLY A 50 -4.16 -9.87 -2.35
N PHE A 51 -5.36 -9.90 -1.76
CA PHE A 51 -6.43 -8.96 -2.12
C PHE A 51 -6.09 -7.52 -1.72
N GLY A 52 -5.44 -7.33 -0.56
CA GLY A 52 -4.96 -6.03 -0.13
C GLY A 52 -3.93 -5.44 -1.10
N MET A 53 -2.93 -6.25 -1.46
CA MET A 53 -1.93 -5.88 -2.46
C MET A 53 -2.55 -5.58 -3.82
N ALA A 54 -3.55 -6.36 -4.25
CA ALA A 54 -4.26 -6.10 -5.50
C ALA A 54 -4.97 -4.74 -5.50
N GLY A 55 -5.64 -4.36 -4.40
CA GLY A 55 -6.29 -3.06 -4.25
C GLY A 55 -5.30 -1.89 -4.23
N PHE A 56 -4.19 -2.05 -3.50
CA PHE A 56 -3.11 -1.08 -3.49
C PHE A 56 -2.53 -0.84 -4.89
N ASN A 57 -2.13 -1.91 -5.58
CA ASN A 57 -1.54 -1.81 -6.93
C ASN A 57 -2.54 -1.26 -7.96
N ALA A 58 -3.81 -1.66 -7.88
CA ALA A 58 -4.87 -1.18 -8.76
C ALA A 58 -5.08 0.34 -8.64
N MET A 59 -5.02 0.87 -7.42
CA MET A 59 -5.31 2.29 -7.15
C MET A 59 -4.07 3.18 -7.18
N GLN A 60 -2.86 2.64 -7.11
CA GLN A 60 -1.60 3.40 -7.00
C GLN A 60 -1.43 4.46 -8.11
N ILE A 61 -1.78 4.11 -9.35
CA ILE A 61 -1.71 5.04 -10.50
C ILE A 61 -3.04 5.77 -10.71
N SER A 62 -4.17 5.08 -10.47
CA SER A 62 -5.50 5.62 -10.74
C SER A 62 -5.85 6.78 -9.81
N LEU A 63 -5.56 6.67 -8.51
CA LEU A 63 -5.91 7.69 -7.52
C LEU A 63 -5.25 9.06 -7.82
N PRO A 64 -3.94 9.16 -8.08
CA PRO A 64 -3.32 10.43 -8.47
C PRO A 64 -3.87 11.00 -9.79
N LEU A 65 -4.14 10.15 -10.78
CA LEU A 65 -4.71 10.59 -12.07
C LEU A 65 -6.11 11.19 -11.93
N GLN A 66 -6.93 10.61 -11.05
CA GLN A 66 -8.27 11.11 -10.76
C GLN A 66 -8.24 12.45 -9.99
N ALA A 67 -7.23 12.67 -9.14
CA ALA A 67 -7.06 13.90 -8.37
C ALA A 67 -6.45 15.07 -9.16
N THR A 68 -5.88 14.79 -10.34
CA THR A 68 -4.98 15.73 -11.02
C THR A 68 -5.55 16.20 -12.36
N PRO A 69 -5.61 17.52 -12.61
CA PRO A 69 -5.95 18.10 -13.91
C PRO A 69 -5.02 17.62 -15.03
N ALA A 70 -5.54 17.48 -16.26
CA ALA A 70 -4.81 16.91 -17.39
C ALA A 70 -3.40 17.49 -17.63
N PRO A 71 -3.15 18.82 -17.54
CA PRO A 71 -1.85 19.41 -17.84
C PRO A 71 -0.70 18.93 -16.96
N ILE A 72 -0.98 18.54 -15.70
CA ILE A 72 0.05 18.18 -14.71
C ILE A 72 0.06 16.68 -14.36
N ARG A 73 -0.77 15.85 -15.00
CA ARG A 73 -0.83 14.40 -14.76
C ARG A 73 0.51 13.71 -14.94
N VAL A 74 1.25 14.04 -16.01
CA VAL A 74 2.57 13.45 -16.27
C VAL A 74 3.56 13.77 -15.15
N ARG A 75 3.52 15.01 -14.63
CA ARG A 75 4.36 15.43 -13.49
C ARG A 75 4.00 14.66 -12.22
N VAL A 76 2.71 14.52 -11.92
CA VAL A 76 2.24 13.76 -10.74
C VAL A 76 2.61 12.29 -10.84
N LEU A 77 2.43 11.66 -12.01
CA LEU A 77 2.90 10.29 -12.23
C LEU A 77 4.41 10.16 -12.11
N GLY A 78 5.18 11.16 -12.55
CA GLY A 78 6.62 11.22 -12.33
C GLY A 78 7.00 11.19 -10.85
N ILE A 79 6.25 11.89 -9.99
CA ILE A 79 6.43 11.86 -8.53
C ILE A 79 6.13 10.47 -7.97
N VAL A 80 5.06 9.81 -8.43
CA VAL A 80 4.73 8.43 -8.02
C VAL A 80 5.86 7.47 -8.39
N THR A 81 6.35 7.54 -9.63
CA THR A 81 7.47 6.70 -10.10
C THR A 81 8.74 6.98 -9.31
N PHE A 82 9.05 8.25 -9.02
CA PHE A 82 10.17 8.62 -8.18
C PHE A 82 10.05 8.02 -6.77
N ALA A 83 8.87 8.07 -6.17
CA ALA A 83 8.62 7.46 -4.86
C ALA A 83 8.79 5.93 -4.88
N ILE A 84 8.33 5.25 -5.94
CA ILE A 84 8.60 3.81 -6.14
C ILE A 84 10.11 3.55 -6.24
N GLY A 85 10.85 4.47 -6.88
CA GLY A 85 12.31 4.45 -6.97
C GLY A 85 13.03 4.48 -5.62
N ALA A 86 12.36 4.78 -4.50
CA ALA A 86 12.92 4.67 -3.15
C ALA A 86 13.00 3.22 -2.62
N ALA A 87 12.38 2.23 -3.30
CA ALA A 87 12.38 0.83 -2.88
C ALA A 87 13.77 0.23 -2.55
N PRO A 88 14.87 0.55 -3.28
CA PRO A 88 16.20 0.04 -2.95
C PRO A 88 16.68 0.40 -1.53
N PHE A 89 16.30 1.56 -0.99
CA PHE A 89 16.63 1.93 0.39
C PHE A 89 15.91 1.03 1.40
N GLY A 90 14.65 0.68 1.12
CA GLY A 90 13.89 -0.29 1.91
C GLY A 90 14.49 -1.70 1.86
N PHE A 91 14.96 -2.14 0.69
CA PHE A 91 15.64 -3.42 0.55
C PHE A 91 16.99 -3.46 1.28
N LEU A 92 17.77 -2.38 1.24
CA LEU A 92 19.01 -2.26 2.01
C LEU A 92 18.72 -2.33 3.51
N HIS A 93 17.73 -1.58 4.00
CA HIS A 93 17.30 -1.61 5.41
C HIS A 93 16.86 -3.01 5.83
N ALA A 94 16.02 -3.67 5.02
CA ALA A 94 15.59 -5.05 5.29
C ALA A 94 16.77 -6.04 5.30
N GLY A 95 17.74 -5.87 4.40
CA GLY A 95 18.95 -6.69 4.34
C GLY A 95 19.82 -6.54 5.59
N LEU A 96 20.06 -5.31 6.03
CA LEU A 96 20.81 -5.02 7.27
C LEU A 96 20.12 -5.61 8.50
N LEU A 97 18.79 -5.43 8.61
CA LEU A 97 18.02 -6.04 9.70
C LEU A 97 18.09 -7.57 9.65
N ALA A 98 18.06 -8.17 8.45
CA ALA A 98 18.14 -9.62 8.29
C ALA A 98 19.52 -10.17 8.67
N GLU A 99 20.58 -9.43 8.40
CA GLU A 99 21.95 -9.77 8.82
C GLU A 99 22.06 -9.77 10.35
N TRP A 100 21.51 -8.76 11.02
CA TRP A 100 21.67 -8.58 12.47
C TRP A 100 20.69 -9.40 13.32
N LEU A 101 19.45 -9.54 12.86
CA LEU A 101 18.34 -10.10 13.66
C LEU A 101 17.81 -11.43 13.09
N GLY A 102 18.30 -11.85 11.93
CA GLY A 102 17.77 -12.95 11.15
C GLY A 102 16.53 -12.55 10.34
N ALA A 103 16.31 -13.27 9.23
CA ALA A 103 15.26 -12.95 8.26
C ALA A 103 13.85 -12.85 8.85
N VAL A 104 13.50 -13.73 9.81
CA VAL A 104 12.16 -13.74 10.42
C VAL A 104 11.91 -12.48 11.25
N ASN A 105 12.86 -12.06 12.09
CA ASN A 105 12.71 -10.87 12.91
C ASN A 105 12.78 -9.59 12.07
N ALA A 106 13.64 -9.56 11.06
CA ALA A 106 13.69 -8.47 10.09
C ALA A 106 12.35 -8.27 9.39
N GLN A 107 11.73 -9.35 8.90
CA GLN A 107 10.41 -9.29 8.27
C GLN A 107 9.33 -8.73 9.22
N ARG A 108 9.33 -9.16 10.49
CA ARG A 108 8.39 -8.64 11.51
C ARG A 108 8.58 -7.14 11.72
N LEU A 109 9.83 -6.68 11.84
CA LEU A 109 10.14 -5.27 12.06
C LEU A 109 9.76 -4.41 10.84
N ILE A 110 10.13 -4.82 9.63
CA ILE A 110 9.76 -4.10 8.40
C ILE A 110 8.24 -4.00 8.26
N ALA A 111 7.50 -5.08 8.54
CA ALA A 111 6.05 -5.06 8.48
C ALA A 111 5.45 -4.13 9.55
N ALA A 112 6.02 -4.10 10.77
CA ALA A 112 5.59 -3.20 11.84
C ALA A 112 5.90 -1.72 11.53
N GLU A 113 7.09 -1.42 11.01
CA GLU A 113 7.48 -0.09 10.54
C GLU A 113 6.55 0.40 9.42
N GLY A 114 6.25 -0.47 8.45
CA GLY A 114 5.30 -0.18 7.39
C GLY A 114 3.89 0.12 7.92
N LEU A 115 3.39 -0.66 8.89
CA LEU A 115 2.11 -0.39 9.54
C LEU A 115 2.11 0.94 10.31
N ALA A 116 3.18 1.25 11.03
CA ALA A 116 3.32 2.52 11.74
C ALA A 116 3.33 3.69 10.75
N ALA A 117 4.10 3.60 9.66
CA ALA A 117 4.12 4.60 8.60
C ALA A 117 2.75 4.76 7.93
N ALA A 118 2.05 3.66 7.63
CA ALA A 118 0.70 3.71 7.09
C ALA A 118 -0.30 4.36 8.07
N ALA A 119 -0.22 4.06 9.36
CA ALA A 119 -1.05 4.68 10.39
C ALA A 119 -0.77 6.18 10.51
N LEU A 120 0.50 6.60 10.45
CA LEU A 120 0.88 8.02 10.43
C LEU A 120 0.31 8.73 9.21
N VAL A 121 0.45 8.14 8.00
CA VAL A 121 -0.14 8.71 6.77
C VAL A 121 -1.66 8.85 6.90
N LEU A 122 -2.34 7.83 7.42
CA LEU A 122 -3.79 7.88 7.61
C LEU A 122 -4.23 8.88 8.69
N TRP A 123 -3.37 9.13 9.67
CA TRP A 123 -3.63 10.13 10.70
C TRP A 123 -3.43 11.56 10.17
N PHE A 124 -2.38 11.81 9.39
CA PHE A 124 -2.13 13.12 8.78
C PHE A 124 -3.07 13.45 7.62
N TRP A 125 -3.53 12.45 6.87
CA TRP A 125 -4.42 12.59 5.72
C TRP A 125 -5.65 11.68 5.83
N PRO A 126 -6.55 11.91 6.79
CA PRO A 126 -7.76 11.12 6.97
C PRO A 126 -8.70 11.20 5.76
N GLU A 127 -8.53 12.18 4.88
CA GLU A 127 -9.20 12.31 3.58
C GLU A 127 -9.07 11.06 2.73
N LEU A 128 -7.95 10.32 2.83
CA LEU A 128 -7.76 9.06 2.13
C LEU A 128 -8.79 8.00 2.51
N LEU A 129 -9.42 8.13 3.69
CA LEU A 129 -10.46 7.23 4.18
C LEU A 129 -11.88 7.72 3.90
N LYS A 130 -12.06 8.98 3.46
CA LYS A 130 -13.37 9.55 3.16
C LYS A 130 -13.91 8.99 1.84
N ARG A 131 -15.24 8.97 1.70
CA ARG A 131 -15.93 8.57 0.45
C ARG A 131 -16.19 9.81 -0.40
N GLU A 132 -15.12 10.53 -0.72
CA GLU A 132 -15.22 11.76 -1.48
C GLU A 132 -14.40 11.61 -2.76
N PRO A 133 -14.88 12.12 -3.89
CA PRO A 133 -14.07 12.13 -5.11
C PRO A 133 -12.79 12.93 -4.82
N PRO A 134 -11.64 12.51 -5.38
CA PRO A 134 -10.39 13.21 -5.15
C PRO A 134 -10.54 14.70 -5.47
N ARG A 135 -10.23 15.56 -4.49
CA ARG A 135 -10.37 17.02 -4.65
C ARG A 135 -9.47 17.47 -5.81
N PRO A 136 -10.01 18.11 -6.86
CA PRO A 136 -9.19 18.65 -7.92
C PRO A 136 -8.21 19.67 -7.35
N LEU A 137 -6.96 19.65 -7.82
CA LEU A 137 -6.02 20.73 -7.54
C LEU A 137 -6.57 22.04 -8.12
N PRO A 138 -6.39 23.19 -7.44
CA PRO A 138 -6.70 24.50 -8.03
C PRO A 138 -5.88 24.70 -9.31
N ASP A 139 -6.49 25.36 -10.31
CA ASP A 139 -5.85 25.71 -11.58
C ASP A 139 -4.61 26.61 -11.42
#